data_AF-A0A179HFB4-F1
#
_entry.id   AF-A0A179HFB4-F1
#
_cell.length_a   1.000
_cell.length_b   1.000
_cell.length_c   1.000
_cell.angle_alpha   90.00
_cell.angle_beta   90.00
_cell.angle_gamma   90.00
#
_symmetry.space_group_name_H-M   'P 1'
#
loop_
_entity.id
_entity.type
_entity.pdbx_description
1 polymer ?
#
loop_
_entity_poly.entity_id
_entity_poly.type
_entity_poly.pdbx_seq_one_letter_code
_entity_poly.pdbx_strand_id
1 'polypeptide(L)'
;MTSDSDVDATFANTFVVHGDAEGSAVTLQTLSAADHPRKKRAHRKSRRGCMACKRRRVKCDERVPCSRCVKRKERCLRSPPGEEIAPSLSQPRAHFGASNDEQITLLHLELFYHWQKETRPTLAFPEVWPAVLQRAFDEEFVMSTVLCLAATHLTALRPQDVKYANASTRLLSKSLRLLRQNLSRPFTKDTCDSIVGTAILVNYISWCHLDFLDGQRDNDAALDLSRDQLILLSPGVLQVFFQALPIFMAEKSDFLAIVHQHPRLNIEEALRKRGVDPARFVQPFMAIYDDPQYQTRGS
;
A
#
# COMPACT_ATOMS: atom_id res chain seq x y z
N MET A 1 -13.71 19.59 -46.20
CA MET A 1 -14.96 18.93 -45.78
C MET A 1 -14.56 17.49 -45.44
N THR A 2 -14.31 17.21 -44.15
CA THR A 2 -15.14 16.32 -43.27
C THR A 2 -15.18 14.89 -43.79
N SER A 3 -14.89 13.79 -43.09
CA SER A 3 -14.84 13.39 -41.66
C SER A 3 -14.34 11.92 -41.66
N ASP A 4 -13.35 11.52 -40.87
CA ASP A 4 -13.46 10.87 -39.54
C ASP A 4 -14.19 9.50 -39.49
N SER A 5 -13.44 8.43 -39.18
CA SER A 5 -13.90 7.30 -38.35
C SER A 5 -12.69 6.45 -37.89
N ASP A 6 -12.45 6.53 -36.58
CA ASP A 6 -11.56 5.72 -35.73
C ASP A 6 -11.89 4.22 -35.77
N VAL A 7 -10.85 3.38 -35.73
CA VAL A 7 -10.93 2.00 -35.22
C VAL A 7 -9.70 1.71 -34.35
N ASP A 8 -10.01 1.59 -33.05
CA ASP A 8 -9.33 0.85 -31.98
C ASP A 8 -8.06 0.05 -32.33
N ALA A 9 -6.93 0.47 -31.75
CA ALA A 9 -5.75 -0.37 -31.56
C ALA A 9 -5.61 -0.72 -30.07
N THR A 10 -6.04 -1.94 -29.74
CA THR A 10 -5.98 -2.57 -28.42
C THR A 10 -4.52 -2.81 -28.01
N PHE A 11 -4.15 -2.33 -26.81
CA PHE A 11 -2.81 -2.48 -26.23
C PHE A 11 -2.51 -3.94 -25.87
N ALA A 12 -1.52 -4.54 -26.55
CA ALA A 12 -0.86 -5.76 -26.14
C ALA A 12 0.45 -5.40 -25.42
N ASN A 13 0.70 -5.98 -24.25
CA ASN A 13 1.96 -5.86 -23.53
C ASN A 13 3.06 -6.66 -24.27
N THR A 14 3.71 -6.03 -25.25
CA THR A 14 4.93 -6.55 -25.88
C THR A 14 6.11 -5.67 -25.45
N PHE A 15 7.10 -6.26 -24.78
CA PHE A 15 8.37 -5.60 -24.47
C PHE A 15 9.31 -5.74 -25.67
N VAL A 16 9.71 -4.62 -26.27
CA VAL A 16 10.81 -4.58 -27.25
C VAL A 16 12.01 -3.93 -26.59
N VAL A 17 13.06 -4.72 -26.35
CA VAL A 17 14.37 -4.24 -25.92
C VAL A 17 15.16 -3.86 -27.18
N HIS A 18 15.31 -2.57 -27.45
CA HIS A 18 16.32 -2.09 -28.37
C HIS A 18 17.61 -1.83 -27.60
N GLY A 19 18.64 -2.60 -27.88
CA GLY A 19 20.00 -2.29 -27.46
C GLY A 19 20.72 -1.62 -28.61
N ASP A 20 21.08 -0.37 -28.45
CA ASP A 20 22.12 0.27 -29.27
C ASP A 20 23.21 0.81 -28.35
N ALA A 21 24.44 0.65 -28.83
CA ALA A 21 25.67 0.97 -28.13
C ALA A 21 25.81 2.47 -27.84
N GLU A 22 26.58 2.77 -26.78
CA GLU A 22 26.96 4.10 -26.27
C GLU A 22 26.00 4.75 -25.25
N GLY A 23 26.07 4.26 -24.02
CA GLY A 23 26.34 5.13 -22.85
C GLY A 23 25.29 6.16 -22.43
N SER A 24 23.98 5.93 -22.62
CA SER A 24 22.95 6.80 -22.05
C SER A 24 21.75 6.02 -21.47
N ALA A 25 21.12 6.60 -20.46
CA ALA A 25 20.19 5.96 -19.54
C ALA A 25 18.94 5.35 -20.21
N VAL A 26 18.62 4.11 -19.81
CA VAL A 26 17.38 3.40 -20.16
C VAL A 26 16.19 4.19 -19.62
N THR A 27 15.42 4.79 -20.53
CA THR A 27 14.19 5.52 -20.18
C THR A 27 12.99 4.62 -20.46
N LEU A 28 12.43 4.04 -19.40
CA LEU A 28 11.12 3.37 -19.43
C LEU A 28 10.02 4.43 -19.37
N GLN A 29 9.33 4.68 -20.48
CA GLN A 29 8.14 5.53 -20.49
C GLN A 29 6.88 4.66 -20.43
N THR A 30 6.11 4.82 -19.34
CA THR A 30 4.73 4.35 -19.25
C THR A 30 3.83 5.53 -19.63
N LEU A 31 3.00 5.37 -20.66
CA LEU A 31 1.97 6.34 -21.01
C LEU A 31 0.84 6.23 -19.98
N SER A 32 0.93 7.02 -18.90
CA SER A 32 -0.16 7.18 -17.94
C SER A 32 -1.31 7.96 -18.58
N ALA A 33 -2.48 7.33 -18.68
CA ALA A 33 -3.72 8.01 -19.01
C ALA A 33 -4.04 9.08 -17.94
N ALA A 34 -4.35 10.29 -18.40
CA ALA A 34 -4.61 11.44 -17.57
C ALA A 34 -5.91 11.28 -16.78
N ASP A 35 -5.79 10.89 -15.51
CA ASP A 35 -6.93 10.81 -14.60
C ASP A 35 -7.37 12.24 -14.20
N HIS A 36 -8.56 12.66 -14.64
CA HIS A 36 -9.14 13.95 -14.25
C HIS A 36 -9.77 13.83 -12.85
N PRO A 37 -9.15 14.39 -11.80
CA PRO A 37 -9.73 14.32 -10.47
C PRO A 37 -11.06 15.09 -10.48
N ARG A 38 -12.17 14.39 -10.18
CA ARG A 38 -13.46 15.02 -9.84
C ARG A 38 -13.23 16.01 -8.71
N LYS A 39 -13.12 17.30 -9.05
CA LYS A 39 -13.04 18.42 -8.09
C LYS A 39 -14.29 18.42 -7.22
N LYS A 40 -14.20 17.86 -6.01
CA LYS A 40 -15.11 18.23 -4.92
C LYS A 40 -14.92 19.73 -4.69
N ARG A 41 -15.95 20.54 -5.01
CA ARG A 41 -15.94 21.98 -4.71
C ARG A 41 -15.55 22.17 -3.25
N ALA A 42 -14.41 22.82 -3.02
CA ALA A 42 -13.98 23.19 -1.68
C ALA A 42 -15.03 24.11 -1.06
N HIS A 43 -15.70 23.66 0.00
CA HIS A 43 -16.60 24.51 0.75
C HIS A 43 -15.78 25.51 1.58
N ARG A 44 -15.99 26.81 1.35
CA ARG A 44 -15.40 27.88 2.16
C ARG A 44 -15.92 27.73 3.60
N LYS A 45 -15.07 27.20 4.49
CA LYS A 45 -15.34 27.15 5.94
C LYS A 45 -15.59 28.58 6.43
N SER A 46 -16.70 28.80 7.11
CA SER A 46 -16.98 30.07 7.81
C SER A 46 -15.92 30.25 8.91
N ARG A 47 -15.02 31.22 8.73
CA ARG A 47 -13.94 31.49 9.70
C ARG A 47 -14.50 32.17 10.96
N ARG A 48 -15.62 32.90 10.84
CA ARG A 48 -16.26 33.65 11.95
C ARG A 48 -17.61 33.08 12.36
N GLY A 49 -17.80 31.76 12.22
CA GLY A 49 -19.04 31.10 12.65
C GLY A 49 -19.25 31.20 14.15
N CYS A 50 -20.50 31.39 14.59
CA CYS A 50 -20.84 31.40 16.02
C CYS A 50 -20.59 30.02 16.66
N MET A 51 -20.45 30.00 17.98
CA MET A 51 -20.16 28.77 18.73
C MET A 51 -21.23 27.69 18.55
N ALA A 52 -22.51 28.08 18.46
CA ALA A 52 -23.61 27.13 18.24
C ALA A 52 -23.54 26.46 16.85
N CYS A 53 -23.16 27.19 15.80
CA CYS A 53 -23.00 26.62 14.46
C CYS A 53 -21.71 25.77 14.34
N LYS A 54 -20.62 26.20 14.99
CA LYS A 54 -19.37 25.42 15.08
C LYS A 54 -19.59 24.09 15.79
N ARG A 55 -20.24 24.10 16.97
CA ARG A 55 -20.57 22.89 17.75
C ARG A 55 -21.38 21.88 16.92
N ARG A 56 -22.32 22.37 16.10
CA ARG A 56 -23.19 21.55 15.26
C ARG A 56 -22.59 21.16 13.91
N ARG A 57 -21.37 21.62 13.59
CA ARG A 57 -20.70 21.37 12.31
C ARG A 57 -21.55 21.79 11.09
N VAL A 58 -22.34 22.86 11.22
CA VAL A 58 -23.17 23.43 10.14
C VAL A 58 -22.68 24.81 9.72
N LYS A 59 -22.91 25.19 8.45
CA LYS A 59 -22.53 26.51 7.91
C LYS A 59 -23.22 27.66 8.68
N CYS A 60 -22.43 28.61 9.16
CA CYS A 60 -22.92 29.86 9.74
C CYS A 60 -23.04 30.93 8.64
N ASP A 61 -24.09 31.75 8.68
CA ASP A 61 -24.30 32.88 7.77
C ASP A 61 -23.56 34.16 8.23
N GLU A 62 -22.80 34.07 9.32
CA GLU A 62 -21.97 35.15 9.87
C GLU A 62 -22.72 36.48 10.11
N ARG A 63 -24.03 36.42 10.34
CA ARG A 63 -24.83 37.52 10.92
C ARG A 63 -24.91 37.35 12.44
N VAL A 64 -25.26 38.42 13.17
CA VAL A 64 -25.45 38.37 14.63
C VAL A 64 -26.80 39.02 14.96
N PRO A 65 -27.78 38.27 15.51
CA PRO A 65 -27.79 36.82 15.67
C PRO A 65 -27.84 36.07 14.32
N CYS A 66 -27.28 34.86 14.27
CA CYS A 66 -27.22 34.05 13.06
C CYS A 66 -28.62 33.52 12.67
N SER A 67 -28.99 33.47 11.37
CA SER A 67 -30.36 33.10 10.96
C SER A 67 -30.76 31.69 11.43
N ARG A 68 -29.79 30.77 11.52
CA ARG A 68 -30.00 29.41 12.05
C ARG A 68 -30.24 29.38 13.57
N CYS A 69 -29.57 30.27 14.29
CA CYS A 69 -29.71 30.42 15.73
C CYS A 69 -31.10 30.98 16.06
N VAL A 70 -31.55 31.97 15.28
CA VAL A 70 -32.90 32.58 15.40
C VAL A 70 -33.99 31.54 15.15
N LYS A 71 -33.93 30.79 14.04
CA LYS A 71 -34.92 29.74 13.72
C LYS A 71 -35.03 28.68 14.81
N ARG A 72 -33.95 28.41 15.53
CA ARG A 72 -33.90 27.39 16.60
C ARG A 72 -34.07 27.96 18.01
N LYS A 73 -34.29 29.28 18.15
CA LYS A 73 -34.38 29.96 19.44
C LYS A 73 -33.17 29.65 20.36
N GLU A 74 -31.98 29.54 19.77
CA GLU A 74 -30.73 29.24 20.50
C GLU A 74 -29.85 30.48 20.65
N ARG A 75 -29.07 30.54 21.73
CA ARG A 75 -28.15 31.65 22.02
C ARG A 75 -26.98 31.71 21.01
N CYS A 76 -26.87 32.82 20.27
CA CYS A 76 -25.84 33.04 19.25
C CYS A 76 -24.65 33.83 19.81
N LEU A 77 -23.62 33.16 20.32
CA LEU A 77 -22.38 33.79 20.81
C LEU A 77 -21.20 33.57 19.85
N ARG A 78 -20.42 34.62 19.60
CA ARG A 78 -19.09 34.54 18.98
C ARG A 78 -18.02 34.61 20.06
N SER A 79 -16.91 33.90 19.87
CA SER A 79 -15.71 34.12 20.69
C SER A 79 -15.22 35.56 20.47
N PRO A 80 -14.97 36.35 21.51
CA PRO A 80 -14.37 37.67 21.37
C PRO A 80 -12.96 37.56 20.78
N PRO A 81 -12.51 38.53 19.97
CA PRO A 81 -11.14 38.59 19.48
C PRO A 81 -10.20 39.15 20.57
N GLY A 82 -9.21 38.36 20.97
CA GLY A 82 -8.02 38.84 21.68
C GLY A 82 -7.90 38.46 23.15
N GLU A 83 -7.11 37.42 23.42
CA GLU A 83 -6.04 37.44 24.43
C GLU A 83 -4.98 36.43 23.94
N GLU A 84 -4.18 36.89 22.98
CA GLU A 84 -2.89 36.30 22.63
C GLU A 84 -1.84 37.02 23.48
N ILE A 85 -1.21 36.29 24.40
CA ILE A 85 0.09 36.69 24.98
C ILE A 85 1.16 36.08 24.06
N ALA A 86 2.02 36.91 23.49
CA ALA A 86 3.19 36.54 22.69
C ALA A 86 4.37 37.46 23.05
N PRO A 87 5.64 37.18 22.66
CA PRO A 87 6.30 35.92 22.27
C PRO A 87 7.60 35.67 23.07
N SER A 88 8.10 34.42 23.12
CA SER A 88 9.53 34.15 23.29
C SER A 88 10.05 33.45 22.04
N LEU A 89 11.03 34.06 21.41
CA LEU A 89 11.68 33.60 20.20
C LEU A 89 12.50 32.35 20.49
N SER A 90 11.98 31.20 20.07
CA SER A 90 12.78 30.02 19.73
C SER A 90 12.00 29.28 18.65
N GLN A 91 12.56 29.29 17.44
CA GLN A 91 11.99 28.70 16.23
C GLN A 91 11.50 27.27 16.47
N PRO A 92 10.25 26.93 16.09
CA PRO A 92 9.89 25.57 15.78
C PRO A 92 9.99 25.37 14.27
N ARG A 93 10.86 24.43 13.87
CA ARG A 93 10.74 23.74 12.57
C ARG A 93 9.27 23.32 12.40
N ALA A 94 8.76 23.45 11.18
CA ALA A 94 7.40 23.10 10.82
C ALA A 94 7.09 21.62 11.12
N HIS A 95 6.62 21.33 12.33
CA HIS A 95 5.90 20.11 12.62
C HIS A 95 4.51 20.25 12.01
N PHE A 96 4.33 19.59 10.86
CA PHE A 96 3.01 19.28 10.32
C PHE A 96 2.17 18.59 11.41
N GLY A 97 0.91 19.02 11.50
CA GLY A 97 0.03 18.76 12.64
C GLY A 97 0.01 17.30 13.11
N ALA A 98 0.25 17.12 14.40
CA ALA A 98 0.00 15.88 15.11
C ALA A 98 -1.46 15.45 14.93
N SER A 99 -1.65 14.31 14.26
CA SER A 99 -2.86 13.51 14.35
C SER A 99 -2.88 12.80 15.70
N ASN A 100 -3.86 13.10 16.55
CA ASN A 100 -4.12 12.42 17.83
C ASN A 100 -4.63 10.97 17.64
N ASP A 101 -3.84 10.00 17.14
CA ASP A 101 -4.24 8.58 17.32
C ASP A 101 -3.15 7.52 17.09
N GLU A 102 -1.98 7.63 17.71
CA GLU A 102 -1.04 6.50 17.66
C GLU A 102 -0.21 6.33 18.93
N GLN A 103 -0.88 5.90 20.00
CA GLN A 103 -0.17 5.39 21.16
C GLN A 103 0.35 3.99 20.84
N ILE A 104 1.66 3.81 21.00
CA ILE A 104 2.29 2.49 21.01
C ILE A 104 1.63 1.68 22.13
N THR A 105 1.00 0.57 21.77
CA THR A 105 0.33 -0.31 22.73
C THR A 105 1.19 -1.54 23.04
N LEU A 106 0.91 -2.22 24.16
CA LEU A 106 1.54 -3.50 24.49
C LEU A 106 1.38 -4.53 23.36
N LEU A 107 0.28 -4.46 22.61
CA LEU A 107 0.06 -5.30 21.44
C LEU A 107 1.11 -5.04 20.35
N HIS A 108 1.51 -3.79 20.09
CA HIS A 108 2.57 -3.52 19.10
C HIS A 108 3.92 -4.11 19.54
N LEU A 109 4.22 -4.08 20.84
CA LEU A 109 5.44 -4.69 21.40
C LEU A 109 5.39 -6.22 21.31
N GLU A 110 4.24 -6.82 21.60
CA GLU A 110 4.00 -8.27 21.44
C GLU A 110 4.19 -8.69 19.97
N LEU A 111 3.59 -7.96 19.03
CA LEU A 111 3.73 -8.20 17.60
C LEU A 111 5.17 -8.04 17.12
N PHE A 112 5.89 -7.03 17.62
CA PHE A 112 7.30 -6.81 17.29
C PHE A 112 8.19 -7.96 17.81
N TYR A 113 7.92 -8.43 19.03
CA TYR A 113 8.61 -9.60 19.58
C TYR A 113 8.33 -10.86 18.74
N HIS A 114 7.06 -11.11 18.40
CA HIS A 114 6.66 -12.24 17.55
C HIS A 114 7.25 -12.17 16.14
N TRP A 115 7.35 -10.97 15.57
CA TRP A 115 8.06 -10.74 14.32
C TRP A 115 9.49 -11.27 14.41
N GLN A 116 10.24 -10.83 15.43
CA GLN A 116 11.66 -11.12 15.56
C GLN A 116 11.93 -12.60 15.86
N LYS A 117 11.06 -13.24 16.65
CA LYS A 117 11.25 -14.61 17.11
C LYS A 117 10.70 -15.66 16.17
N GLU A 118 9.51 -15.45 15.62
CA GLU A 118 8.74 -16.52 14.97
C GLU A 118 8.38 -16.19 13.52
N THR A 119 8.16 -14.92 13.16
CA THR A 119 7.70 -14.57 11.80
C THR A 119 8.85 -14.38 10.82
N ARG A 120 9.88 -13.59 11.17
CA ARG A 120 11.03 -13.33 10.29
C ARG A 120 11.74 -14.61 9.83
N PRO A 121 11.94 -15.65 10.67
CA PRO A 121 12.60 -16.89 10.24
C PRO A 121 11.83 -17.71 9.20
N THR A 122 10.53 -17.47 9.01
CA THR A 122 9.71 -18.21 8.03
C THR A 122 9.71 -17.58 6.63
N LEU A 123 10.28 -16.38 6.50
CA LEU A 123 10.32 -15.63 5.24
C LEU A 123 11.49 -16.09 4.36
N ALA A 124 11.30 -16.05 3.04
CA ALA A 124 12.40 -16.25 2.10
C ALA A 124 13.33 -15.02 2.10
N PHE A 125 14.55 -15.16 1.58
CA PHE A 125 15.55 -14.08 1.51
C PHE A 125 15.94 -13.52 2.91
N PRO A 126 16.45 -14.38 3.83
CA PRO A 126 16.77 -14.00 5.20
C PRO A 126 17.75 -12.82 5.32
N GLU A 127 18.60 -12.62 4.30
CA GLU A 127 19.56 -11.54 4.17
C GLU A 127 18.93 -10.14 4.10
N VAL A 128 17.71 -10.02 3.56
CA VAL A 128 17.04 -8.72 3.33
C VAL A 128 16.40 -8.17 4.61
N TRP A 129 15.82 -9.04 5.44
CA TRP A 129 14.99 -8.61 6.57
C TRP A 129 15.69 -7.83 7.67
N PRO A 130 16.98 -8.08 8.02
CA PRO A 130 17.72 -7.22 8.94
C PRO A 130 17.75 -5.76 8.50
N ALA A 131 18.05 -5.50 7.22
CA ALA A 131 18.11 -4.15 6.67
C ALA A 131 16.72 -3.49 6.68
N VAL A 132 15.69 -4.20 6.20
CA VAL A 132 14.29 -3.71 6.21
C VAL A 132 13.82 -3.39 7.65
N LEU A 133 14.18 -4.23 8.63
CA LEU A 133 13.81 -3.99 10.02
C LEU A 133 14.49 -2.74 10.60
N GLN A 134 15.74 -2.44 10.21
CA GLN A 134 16.38 -1.19 10.62
C GLN A 134 15.62 0.03 10.09
N ARG A 135 15.18 -0.02 8.82
CA ARG A 135 14.35 1.04 8.22
C ARG A 135 13.01 1.24 8.94
N ALA A 136 12.46 0.18 9.56
CA ALA A 136 11.18 0.26 10.28
C ALA A 136 11.19 1.28 11.43
N PHE A 137 12.35 1.59 12.02
CA PHE A 137 12.45 2.59 13.07
C PHE A 137 12.36 4.03 12.54
N ASP A 138 12.69 4.24 11.27
CA ASP A 138 12.63 5.54 10.60
C ASP A 138 11.35 5.72 9.75
N GLU A 139 10.77 4.61 9.31
CA GLU A 139 9.70 4.58 8.31
C GLU A 139 8.46 3.84 8.81
N GLU A 140 7.44 4.61 9.14
CA GLU A 140 6.19 4.16 9.75
C GLU A 140 5.45 3.08 8.92
N PHE A 141 5.52 3.15 7.59
CA PHE A 141 4.87 2.18 6.71
C PHE A 141 5.56 0.82 6.73
N VAL A 142 6.88 0.79 6.91
CA VAL A 142 7.66 -0.44 7.06
C VAL A 142 7.28 -1.09 8.40
N MET A 143 7.32 -0.33 9.51
CA MET A 143 6.92 -0.84 10.82
C MET A 143 5.49 -1.37 10.83
N SER A 144 4.55 -0.61 10.27
CA SER A 144 3.15 -1.03 10.20
C SER A 144 3.00 -2.35 9.44
N THR A 145 3.79 -2.57 8.40
CA THR A 145 3.73 -3.80 7.57
C THR A 145 4.39 -4.98 8.26
N VAL A 146 5.52 -4.76 8.93
CA VAL A 146 6.18 -5.75 9.79
C VAL A 146 5.22 -6.26 10.87
N LEU A 147 4.58 -5.34 11.61
CA LEU A 147 3.61 -5.69 12.65
C LEU A 147 2.34 -6.32 12.06
N CYS A 148 1.92 -5.88 10.87
CA CYS A 148 0.80 -6.49 10.15
C CYS A 148 1.07 -7.96 9.85
N LEU A 149 2.23 -8.28 9.27
CA LEU A 149 2.56 -9.67 8.92
C LEU A 149 2.71 -10.55 10.17
N ALA A 150 3.27 -10.02 11.26
CA ALA A 150 3.29 -10.71 12.54
C ALA A 150 1.88 -10.97 13.11
N ALA A 151 0.97 -9.99 12.98
CA ALA A 151 -0.43 -10.16 13.39
C ALA A 151 -1.17 -11.18 12.51
N THR A 152 -0.92 -11.17 11.20
CA THR A 152 -1.45 -12.18 10.25
C THR A 152 -0.94 -13.58 10.61
N HIS A 153 0.35 -13.71 10.92
CA HIS A 153 0.93 -14.98 11.38
C HIS A 153 0.29 -15.47 12.69
N LEU A 154 0.11 -14.59 13.68
CA LEU A 154 -0.58 -14.94 14.93
C LEU A 154 -2.07 -15.26 14.72
N THR A 155 -2.73 -14.64 13.75
CA THR A 155 -4.12 -14.97 13.39
C THR A 155 -4.20 -16.42 12.88
N ALA A 156 -3.23 -16.87 12.09
CA ALA A 156 -3.16 -18.26 11.64
C ALA A 156 -2.87 -19.26 12.78
N LEU A 157 -2.00 -18.87 13.74
CA LEU A 157 -1.62 -19.74 14.87
C LEU A 157 -2.64 -19.75 16.02
N ARG A 158 -3.40 -18.65 16.19
CA ARG A 158 -4.33 -18.41 17.29
C ARG A 158 -5.64 -17.80 16.77
N PRO A 159 -6.40 -18.51 15.91
CA PRO A 159 -7.60 -17.97 15.27
C PRO A 159 -8.70 -17.56 16.25
N GLN A 160 -8.70 -18.10 17.47
CA GLN A 160 -9.62 -17.75 18.55
C GLN A 160 -9.39 -16.34 19.12
N ASP A 161 -8.19 -15.78 18.99
CA ASP A 161 -7.85 -14.46 19.52
C ASP A 161 -8.04 -13.39 18.46
N VAL A 162 -9.27 -12.86 18.40
CA VAL A 162 -9.71 -11.87 17.42
C VAL A 162 -8.90 -10.56 17.44
N LYS A 163 -8.12 -10.30 18.49
CA LYS A 163 -7.31 -9.09 18.58
C LYS A 163 -6.24 -9.03 17.48
N TYR A 164 -5.71 -10.17 17.05
CA TYR A 164 -4.69 -10.23 16.00
C TYR A 164 -5.29 -9.97 14.62
N ALA A 165 -6.46 -10.52 14.32
CA ALA A 165 -7.20 -10.23 13.08
C ALA A 165 -7.62 -8.75 12.96
N ASN A 166 -8.01 -8.15 14.10
CA ASN A 166 -8.31 -6.71 14.15
C ASN A 166 -7.04 -5.86 13.95
N ALA A 167 -5.92 -6.28 14.54
CA ALA A 167 -4.64 -5.60 14.38
C ALA A 167 -4.11 -5.69 12.94
N SER A 168 -4.12 -6.88 12.33
CA SER A 168 -3.69 -7.08 10.94
C SER A 168 -4.47 -6.20 9.99
N THR A 169 -5.80 -6.19 10.07
CA THR A 169 -6.67 -5.36 9.22
C THR A 169 -6.34 -3.86 9.34
N ARG A 170 -6.16 -3.38 10.57
CA ARG A 170 -5.94 -1.96 10.86
C ARG A 170 -4.53 -1.53 10.42
N LEU A 171 -3.53 -2.37 10.68
CA LEU A 171 -2.14 -2.15 10.27
C LEU A 171 -1.99 -2.24 8.75
N LEU A 172 -2.65 -3.18 8.08
CA LEU A 172 -2.65 -3.29 6.61
C LEU A 172 -3.22 -2.03 5.97
N SER A 173 -4.37 -1.54 6.45
CA SER A 173 -4.98 -0.31 5.94
C SER A 173 -4.05 0.90 6.08
N LYS A 174 -3.29 0.96 7.18
CA LYS A 174 -2.30 2.00 7.43
C LYS A 174 -1.09 1.85 6.50
N SER A 175 -0.52 0.65 6.42
CA SER A 175 0.61 0.30 5.56
C SER A 175 0.34 0.64 4.11
N LEU A 176 -0.77 0.18 3.55
CA LEU A 176 -1.12 0.42 2.14
C LEU A 176 -1.31 1.91 1.84
N ARG A 177 -1.92 2.66 2.78
CA ARG A 177 -2.09 4.11 2.64
C ARG A 177 -0.74 4.82 2.57
N LEU A 178 0.18 4.51 3.48
CA LEU A 178 1.49 5.16 3.54
C LEU A 178 2.43 4.67 2.42
N LEU A 179 2.37 3.40 2.05
CA LEU A 179 3.11 2.85 0.92
C LEU A 179 2.69 3.55 -0.38
N ARG A 180 1.38 3.74 -0.62
CA ARG A 180 0.88 4.48 -1.80
C ARG A 180 1.42 5.91 -1.88
N GLN A 181 1.56 6.59 -0.74
CA GLN A 181 2.13 7.94 -0.68
C GLN A 181 3.63 7.95 -1.03
N ASN A 182 4.37 6.91 -0.64
CA ASN A 182 5.80 6.79 -0.95
C ASN A 182 6.04 6.31 -2.39
N LEU A 183 5.18 5.44 -2.93
CA LEU A 183 5.20 5.05 -4.35
C LEU A 183 4.93 6.22 -5.30
N SER A 184 4.27 7.28 -4.82
CA SER A 184 4.05 8.51 -5.59
C SER A 184 5.30 9.41 -5.68
N ARG A 185 6.40 9.03 -5.02
CA ARG A 185 7.65 9.79 -4.99
C ARG A 185 8.73 9.06 -5.80
N PRO A 186 9.74 9.79 -6.33
CA PRO A 186 10.89 9.16 -6.97
C PRO A 186 11.62 8.22 -6.00
N PHE A 187 12.10 7.10 -6.53
CA PHE A 187 12.87 6.14 -5.75
C PHE A 187 14.26 6.73 -5.51
N THR A 188 14.73 6.68 -4.27
CA THR A 188 16.06 7.14 -3.88
C THR A 188 16.81 6.02 -3.19
N LYS A 189 18.14 6.08 -3.14
CA LYS A 189 18.96 5.10 -2.40
C LYS A 189 18.52 4.90 -0.95
N ASP A 190 18.01 5.96 -0.31
CA ASP A 190 17.60 5.92 1.09
C ASP A 190 16.20 5.30 1.29
N THR A 191 15.35 5.28 0.25
CA THR A 191 13.94 4.85 0.36
C THR A 191 13.65 3.55 -0.38
N CYS A 192 14.54 3.14 -1.29
CA CYS A 192 14.35 2.01 -2.19
C CYS A 192 14.11 0.70 -1.43
N ASP A 193 15.01 0.39 -0.50
CA ASP A 193 14.95 -0.83 0.33
C ASP A 193 13.65 -0.90 1.14
N SER A 194 13.20 0.24 1.67
CA SER A 194 11.97 0.35 2.45
C SER A 194 10.73 0.11 1.59
N ILE A 195 10.68 0.72 0.40
CA ILE A 195 9.56 0.58 -0.54
C ILE A 195 9.47 -0.85 -1.05
N VAL A 196 10.57 -1.41 -1.54
CA VAL A 196 10.61 -2.78 -2.07
C VAL A 196 10.38 -3.80 -0.97
N GLY A 197 11.05 -3.65 0.17
CA GLY A 197 10.84 -4.51 1.34
C GLY A 197 9.37 -4.53 1.77
N THR A 198 8.74 -3.36 1.87
CA THR A 198 7.31 -3.27 2.19
C THR A 198 6.44 -3.91 1.10
N ALA A 199 6.73 -3.69 -0.18
CA ALA A 199 5.97 -4.31 -1.27
C ALA A 199 6.03 -5.85 -1.22
N ILE A 200 7.20 -6.42 -0.93
CA ILE A 200 7.36 -7.87 -0.75
C ILE A 200 6.61 -8.35 0.49
N LEU A 201 6.67 -7.62 1.62
CA LEU A 201 5.91 -7.97 2.81
C LEU A 201 4.39 -7.92 2.59
N VAL A 202 3.89 -6.95 1.83
CA VAL A 202 2.49 -6.89 1.40
C VAL A 202 2.14 -8.08 0.52
N ASN A 203 3.06 -8.52 -0.34
CA ASN A 203 2.88 -9.74 -1.12
C ASN A 203 2.71 -10.95 -0.18
N TYR A 204 3.58 -11.12 0.83
CA TYR A 204 3.44 -12.19 1.84
C TYR A 204 2.11 -12.15 2.58
N ILE A 205 1.63 -10.96 2.96
CA ILE A 205 0.31 -10.82 3.60
C ILE A 205 -0.79 -11.35 2.66
N SER A 206 -0.67 -11.06 1.36
CA SER A 206 -1.64 -11.53 0.34
C SER A 206 -1.64 -13.05 0.21
N TRP A 207 -0.47 -13.71 0.30
CA TRP A 207 -0.38 -15.18 0.35
C TRP A 207 -1.12 -15.79 1.55
N CYS A 208 -1.20 -15.07 2.67
CA CYS A 208 -1.86 -15.57 3.88
C CYS A 208 -3.38 -15.35 3.87
N HIS A 209 -3.91 -14.52 2.97
CA HIS A 209 -5.33 -14.16 2.92
C HIS A 209 -6.07 -15.05 1.92
N LEU A 210 -6.64 -16.15 2.41
CA LEU A 210 -7.33 -17.15 1.59
C LEU A 210 -8.86 -17.06 1.64
N ASP A 211 -9.41 -16.03 2.27
CA ASP A 211 -10.86 -15.83 2.46
C ASP A 211 -11.66 -15.85 1.15
N PHE A 212 -11.02 -15.54 0.01
CA PHE A 212 -11.68 -15.58 -1.29
C PHE A 212 -12.07 -17.01 -1.73
N LEU A 213 -11.44 -18.03 -1.15
CA LEU A 213 -11.76 -19.44 -1.39
C LEU A 213 -12.97 -19.92 -0.59
N ASP A 214 -13.40 -19.16 0.42
CA ASP A 214 -14.54 -19.53 1.25
C ASP A 214 -15.83 -19.54 0.42
N GLY A 215 -16.57 -20.66 0.47
CA GLY A 215 -17.78 -20.86 -0.32
C GLY A 215 -17.56 -21.30 -1.77
N GLN A 216 -16.32 -21.35 -2.27
CA GLN A 216 -16.02 -21.92 -3.60
C GLN A 216 -15.87 -23.45 -3.58
N ARG A 217 -15.58 -24.04 -2.41
CA ARG A 217 -15.35 -25.50 -2.27
C ARG A 217 -16.58 -26.38 -2.49
N ASP A 218 -17.79 -25.82 -2.35
CA ASP A 218 -19.05 -26.57 -2.41
C ASP A 218 -19.66 -26.67 -3.81
N ASN A 219 -19.14 -25.92 -4.78
CA ASN A 219 -19.57 -25.99 -6.17
C ASN A 219 -18.45 -26.65 -6.97
N ASP A 220 -18.72 -27.70 -7.75
CA ASP A 220 -17.83 -28.29 -8.76
C ASP A 220 -17.44 -27.30 -9.91
N ALA A 221 -17.57 -25.99 -9.66
CA ALA A 221 -17.16 -24.92 -10.53
C ALA A 221 -15.63 -24.77 -10.55
N ALA A 222 -15.11 -24.27 -11.67
CA ALA A 222 -13.70 -23.91 -11.79
C ALA A 222 -13.30 -22.90 -10.69
N LEU A 223 -12.10 -23.06 -10.15
CA LEU A 223 -11.51 -22.17 -9.14
C LEU A 223 -11.53 -20.72 -9.64
N ASP A 224 -12.26 -19.84 -8.94
CA ASP A 224 -12.35 -18.41 -9.29
C ASP A 224 -11.29 -17.62 -8.51
N LEU A 225 -10.23 -17.22 -9.22
CA LEU A 225 -9.12 -16.44 -8.69
C LEU A 225 -9.29 -14.91 -8.90
N SER A 226 -10.44 -14.44 -9.40
CA SER A 226 -10.68 -13.02 -9.71
C SER A 226 -10.63 -12.10 -8.49
N ARG A 227 -10.78 -12.71 -7.31
CA ARG A 227 -10.73 -12.04 -6.01
C ARG A 227 -9.41 -12.26 -5.27
N ASP A 228 -8.48 -13.01 -5.86
CA ASP A 228 -7.17 -13.25 -5.27
C ASP A 228 -6.32 -11.98 -5.32
N GLN A 229 -5.95 -11.48 -4.14
CA GLN A 229 -5.10 -10.29 -4.02
C GLN A 229 -3.67 -10.57 -4.46
N LEU A 230 -3.20 -11.82 -4.39
CA LEU A 230 -1.85 -12.19 -4.76
C LEU A 230 -1.60 -11.95 -6.26
N ILE A 231 -2.46 -12.49 -7.12
CA ILE A 231 -2.36 -12.31 -8.58
C ILE A 231 -2.48 -10.83 -8.93
N LEU A 232 -3.42 -10.13 -8.29
CA LEU A 232 -3.64 -8.72 -8.54
C LEU A 232 -2.42 -7.83 -8.18
N LEU A 233 -1.74 -8.13 -7.06
CA LEU A 233 -0.65 -7.30 -6.57
C LEU A 233 0.70 -7.68 -7.17
N SER A 234 0.87 -8.91 -7.66
CA SER A 234 2.14 -9.42 -8.20
C SER A 234 2.75 -8.53 -9.30
N PRO A 235 2.00 -8.04 -10.31
CA PRO A 235 2.56 -7.13 -11.32
C PRO A 235 3.11 -5.84 -10.72
N GLY A 236 2.40 -5.26 -9.75
CA GLY A 236 2.83 -4.03 -9.07
C GLY A 236 4.10 -4.25 -8.23
N VAL A 237 4.21 -5.38 -7.55
CA VAL A 237 5.42 -5.74 -6.78
C VAL A 237 6.62 -5.91 -7.71
N LEU A 238 6.44 -6.58 -8.86
CA LEU A 238 7.49 -6.72 -9.87
C LEU A 238 7.91 -5.37 -10.45
N GLN A 239 6.95 -4.50 -10.77
CA GLN A 239 7.23 -3.16 -11.27
C GLN A 239 8.08 -2.36 -10.27
N VAL A 240 7.69 -2.38 -8.99
CA VAL A 240 8.42 -1.72 -7.89
C VAL A 240 9.85 -2.27 -7.77
N PHE A 241 10.02 -3.59 -7.87
CA PHE A 241 11.34 -4.23 -7.83
C PHE A 241 12.23 -3.83 -9.02
N PHE A 242 11.70 -3.85 -10.25
CA PHE A 242 12.48 -3.48 -11.43
C PHE A 242 12.82 -1.99 -11.50
N GLN A 243 11.94 -1.13 -10.99
CA GLN A 243 12.24 0.30 -10.85
C GLN A 243 13.38 0.55 -9.85
N ALA A 244 13.49 -0.29 -8.82
CA ALA A 244 14.52 -0.24 -7.80
C ALA A 244 15.86 -0.86 -8.24
N LEU A 245 15.84 -1.79 -9.19
CA LEU A 245 17.00 -2.59 -9.57
C LEU A 245 18.26 -1.78 -9.96
N PRO A 246 18.18 -0.67 -10.72
CA PRO A 246 19.36 0.15 -11.01
C PRO A 246 20.03 0.72 -9.76
N ILE A 247 19.22 1.11 -8.76
CA ILE A 247 19.70 1.63 -7.48
C ILE A 247 20.36 0.50 -6.68
N PHE A 248 19.75 -0.68 -6.66
CA PHE A 248 20.32 -1.85 -5.99
C PHE A 248 21.69 -2.24 -6.54
N MET A 249 21.85 -2.22 -7.86
CA MET A 249 23.14 -2.49 -8.51
C MET A 249 24.19 -1.44 -8.16
N ALA A 250 23.82 -0.16 -8.13
CA ALA A 250 24.74 0.94 -7.81
C ALA A 250 25.20 0.90 -6.32
N GLU A 251 24.27 0.65 -5.41
CA GLU A 251 24.50 0.68 -3.96
C GLU A 251 24.91 -0.69 -3.37
N LYS A 252 24.93 -1.76 -4.19
CA LYS A 252 25.19 -3.15 -3.77
C LYS A 252 24.23 -3.61 -2.65
N SER A 253 22.94 -3.34 -2.83
CA SER A 253 21.90 -3.67 -1.85
C SER A 253 21.75 -5.19 -1.66
N ASP A 254 21.39 -5.60 -0.43
CA ASP A 254 21.09 -7.01 -0.09
C ASP A 254 19.93 -7.57 -0.94
N PHE A 255 19.05 -6.71 -1.47
CA PHE A 255 17.98 -7.11 -2.38
C PHE A 255 18.47 -7.75 -3.69
N LEU A 256 19.74 -7.57 -4.07
CA LEU A 256 20.33 -8.27 -5.22
C LEU A 256 20.35 -9.79 -5.04
N ALA A 257 20.36 -10.29 -3.79
CA ALA A 257 20.28 -11.72 -3.51
C ALA A 257 19.00 -12.35 -4.09
N ILE A 258 17.90 -11.59 -4.16
CA ILE A 258 16.63 -12.03 -4.75
C ILE A 258 16.80 -12.36 -6.24
N VAL A 259 17.62 -11.59 -6.96
CA VAL A 259 17.86 -11.78 -8.41
C VAL A 259 18.63 -13.07 -8.68
N HIS A 260 19.50 -13.47 -7.75
CA HIS A 260 20.33 -14.66 -7.89
C HIS A 260 19.61 -15.95 -7.50
N GLN A 261 18.48 -15.85 -6.80
CA GLN A 261 17.64 -17.02 -6.55
C GLN A 261 16.70 -17.26 -7.73
N HIS A 262 16.56 -18.51 -8.10
CA HIS A 262 15.53 -18.96 -9.03
C HIS A 262 14.48 -19.78 -8.27
N PRO A 263 13.51 -19.14 -7.57
CA PRO A 263 12.46 -19.84 -6.82
C PRO A 263 11.74 -20.88 -7.66
N ARG A 264 11.53 -20.58 -8.95
CA ARG A 264 10.99 -21.51 -9.94
C ARG A 264 11.80 -22.81 -10.00
N LEU A 265 13.13 -22.74 -10.14
CA LEU A 265 13.97 -23.93 -10.22
C LEU A 265 13.92 -24.75 -8.92
N ASN A 266 13.87 -24.09 -7.77
CA ASN A 266 13.74 -24.76 -6.47
C ASN A 266 12.39 -25.50 -6.34
N ILE A 267 11.30 -24.88 -6.79
CA ILE A 267 9.96 -25.48 -6.79
C ILE A 267 9.88 -26.63 -7.79
N GLU A 268 10.38 -26.44 -9.02
CA GLU A 268 10.43 -27.48 -10.04
C GLU A 268 11.25 -28.68 -9.57
N GLU A 269 12.39 -28.45 -8.91
CA GLU A 269 13.21 -29.51 -8.35
C GLU A 269 12.51 -30.25 -7.21
N ALA A 270 11.82 -29.53 -6.31
CA ALA A 270 11.02 -30.14 -5.26
C ALA A 270 9.85 -30.98 -5.82
N LEU A 271 9.21 -30.54 -6.90
CA LEU A 271 8.14 -31.27 -7.58
C LEU A 271 8.69 -32.54 -8.27
N ARG A 272 9.83 -32.44 -8.97
CA ARG A 272 10.51 -33.60 -9.56
C ARG A 272 10.85 -34.66 -8.51
N LYS A 273 11.38 -34.24 -7.35
CA LYS A 273 11.66 -35.15 -6.22
C LYS A 273 10.42 -35.89 -5.70
N ARG A 274 9.23 -35.33 -5.89
CA ARG A 274 7.94 -35.93 -5.52
C ARG A 274 7.31 -36.72 -6.67
N GLY A 275 8.00 -36.88 -7.80
CA GLY A 275 7.48 -37.57 -8.99
C GLY A 275 6.40 -36.79 -9.73
N VAL A 276 6.29 -35.47 -9.49
CA VAL A 276 5.29 -34.60 -10.13
C VAL A 276 5.97 -33.81 -11.23
N ASP A 277 5.44 -33.88 -12.45
CA ASP A 277 5.90 -33.05 -13.56
C ASP A 277 5.55 -31.57 -13.29
N PRO A 278 6.55 -30.68 -13.14
CA PRO A 278 6.30 -29.26 -12.93
C PRO A 278 5.59 -28.59 -14.10
N ALA A 279 5.83 -29.07 -15.34
CA ALA A 279 5.25 -28.47 -16.55
C ALA A 279 3.72 -28.57 -16.57
N ARG A 280 3.15 -29.57 -15.86
CA ARG A 280 1.69 -29.76 -15.72
C ARG A 280 0.97 -28.53 -15.19
N PHE A 281 1.62 -27.73 -14.34
CA PHE A 281 0.99 -26.56 -13.71
C PHE A 281 1.33 -25.26 -14.43
N VAL A 282 2.40 -25.21 -15.22
CA VAL A 282 2.87 -23.98 -15.87
C VAL A 282 1.81 -23.41 -16.81
N GLN A 283 1.31 -24.21 -17.75
CA GLN A 283 0.38 -23.72 -18.76
C GLN A 283 -0.96 -23.24 -18.15
N PRO A 284 -1.60 -23.95 -17.19
CA PRO A 284 -2.78 -23.45 -16.50
C PRO A 284 -2.51 -22.15 -15.71
N PHE A 285 -1.41 -22.06 -14.97
CA PHE A 285 -1.08 -20.84 -14.22
C PHE A 285 -0.80 -19.64 -15.13
N MET A 286 -0.07 -19.85 -16.23
CA MET A 286 0.18 -18.78 -17.21
C MET A 286 -1.11 -18.34 -17.90
N ALA A 287 -1.98 -19.28 -18.27
CA ALA A 287 -3.28 -18.95 -18.84
C ALA A 287 -4.13 -18.09 -17.87
N ILE A 288 -4.11 -18.40 -16.58
CA ILE A 288 -4.81 -17.61 -15.55
C ILE A 288 -4.15 -16.23 -15.37
N TYR A 289 -2.82 -16.17 -15.32
CA TYR A 289 -2.07 -14.92 -15.13
C TYR A 289 -2.27 -13.95 -16.32
N ASP A 290 -2.28 -14.49 -17.54
CA ASP A 290 -2.46 -13.73 -18.78
C ASP A 290 -3.94 -13.42 -19.08
N ASP A 291 -4.89 -14.04 -18.38
CA ASP A 291 -6.31 -13.85 -18.62
C ASP A 291 -6.78 -12.45 -18.13
N PRO A 292 -7.33 -11.62 -19.04
CA PRO A 292 -7.80 -10.27 -18.73
C PRO A 292 -8.91 -10.20 -17.67
N GLN A 293 -9.59 -11.30 -17.36
CA GLN A 293 -10.60 -11.36 -16.30
C GLN A 293 -9.98 -11.26 -14.90
N TYR A 294 -8.74 -11.73 -14.74
CA TYR A 294 -7.99 -11.69 -13.47
C TYR A 294 -7.05 -10.48 -13.38
N GLN A 295 -6.87 -9.76 -14.48
CA GLN A 295 -6.17 -8.47 -14.52
C GLN A 295 -7.19 -7.35 -14.29
N THR A 296 -6.95 -6.47 -13.33
CA THR A 296 -7.92 -5.42 -12.95
C THR A 296 -8.44 -4.62 -14.14
N ARG A 297 -9.75 -4.70 -14.40
CA ARG A 297 -10.50 -3.61 -15.06
C ARG A 297 -10.49 -2.41 -14.13
N GLY A 298 -9.59 -1.47 -14.37
CA GLY A 298 -9.69 -0.13 -13.81
C GLY A 298 -10.98 0.52 -14.33
N SER A 299 -11.97 0.64 -13.44
CA SER A 299 -13.17 1.47 -13.64
C SER A 299 -12.88 2.94 -13.38
#